data_AF-A0A1F4VLY9-F1
#
_entry.id   AF-A0A1F4VLY9-F1
#
_cell.length_a   1.000
_cell.length_b   1.000
_cell.length_c   1.000
_cell.angle_alpha   90.00
_cell.angle_beta   90.00
_cell.angle_gamma   90.00
#
_symmetry.space_group_name_H-M   'P 1'
#
loop_
_entity.id
_entity.type
_entity.pdbx_description
1 polymer ?
#
loop_
_entity_poly.entity_id
_entity_poly.type
_entity_poly.pdbx_seq_one_letter_code
_entity_poly.pdbx_strand_id
1 'polypeptide(L)'
;MKKTVKIPLFICLVIILFYVFYYSLTFIAYKYGGRCQCYGIETSNTCYGIKTMCTGLAPNINKIGRDTVLDSCDSVKNTDSITIDFKECKSCIEQVYVGFGSTTYVIINSQKTNYCEIKYGGEVENPNWDGALSSVCIIPKNLGNVAFEVTNYGVDFSPIRQYCK
;
A
#
# COMPACT_ATOMS: atom_id res chain seq x y z
N MET A 1 -21.18 -50.72 40.71
CA MET A 1 -20.10 -49.99 41.43
C MET A 1 -19.65 -48.79 40.60
N LYS A 2 -19.99 -47.54 40.98
CA LYS A 2 -19.49 -46.33 40.31
C LYS A 2 -18.11 -45.98 40.89
N LYS A 3 -17.04 -46.11 40.11
CA LYS A 3 -15.71 -45.61 40.48
C LYS A 3 -15.68 -44.09 40.30
N THR A 4 -15.70 -43.35 41.40
CA THR A 4 -15.53 -41.90 41.41
C THR A 4 -14.05 -41.57 41.18
N VAL A 5 -13.71 -41.09 39.98
CA VAL A 5 -12.36 -40.62 39.65
C VAL A 5 -12.14 -39.29 40.37
N LYS A 6 -11.32 -39.30 41.43
CA LYS A 6 -10.88 -38.07 42.10
C LYS A 6 -9.77 -37.46 41.27
N ILE A 7 -10.09 -36.47 40.44
CA ILE A 7 -9.07 -35.67 39.77
C ILE A 7 -8.37 -34.83 40.85
N PRO A 8 -7.05 -34.96 41.03
CA PRO A 8 -6.33 -34.19 42.03
C PRO A 8 -6.45 -32.70 41.71
N LEU A 9 -6.72 -31.90 42.74
CA LEU A 9 -6.96 -30.45 42.64
C LEU A 9 -5.87 -29.72 41.85
N PHE A 10 -4.63 -30.23 41.91
CA PHE A 10 -3.48 -29.75 41.16
C PHE A 10 -3.69 -29.79 39.64
N ILE A 11 -4.28 -30.86 39.10
CA ILE A 11 -4.53 -30.99 37.66
C ILE A 11 -5.57 -29.97 37.20
N CYS A 12 -6.63 -29.74 37.99
CA CYS A 12 -7.61 -28.69 37.69
C CYS A 12 -6.96 -27.31 37.64
N LEU A 13 -6.06 -27.02 38.59
CA LEU A 13 -5.37 -25.72 38.66
C LEU A 13 -4.44 -25.50 37.45
N VAL A 14 -3.72 -26.53 37.01
CA VAL A 14 -2.87 -26.46 35.80
C VAL A 14 -3.70 -26.21 34.55
N ILE A 15 -4.85 -26.89 34.39
CA ILE A 15 -5.75 -26.69 33.25
C ILE A 15 -6.26 -25.24 33.23
N ILE A 16 -6.70 -24.70 34.37
CA ILE A 16 -7.19 -23.32 34.46
C ILE A 16 -6.10 -22.32 34.07
N LEU A 17 -4.88 -22.48 34.59
CA LEU A 17 -3.76 -21.59 34.25
C LEU A 17 -3.42 -21.65 32.76
N PHE A 18 -3.47 -22.83 32.14
CA PHE A 18 -3.22 -22.99 30.71
C PHE A 18 -4.29 -22.27 29.88
N TYR A 19 -5.56 -22.39 30.25
CA TYR A 19 -6.65 -21.65 29.61
C TYR A 19 -6.49 -20.14 29.75
N VAL A 20 -6.18 -19.65 30.96
CA VAL A 20 -5.97 -18.21 31.20
C VAL A 20 -4.81 -17.69 30.36
N PHE A 21 -3.70 -18.43 30.28
CA PHE A 21 -2.54 -18.05 29.46
C PHE A 21 -2.89 -18.03 27.97
N TYR A 22 -3.59 -19.05 27.47
CA TYR A 22 -4.05 -19.12 26.09
C TYR A 22 -4.99 -17.95 25.73
N TYR A 23 -5.97 -17.65 26.58
CA TYR A 23 -6.87 -16.51 26.38
C TYR A 23 -6.15 -15.17 26.46
N SER A 24 -5.15 -15.05 27.34
CA SER A 24 -4.35 -13.83 27.45
C SER A 24 -3.50 -13.61 26.19
N LEU A 25 -2.86 -14.66 25.67
CA LEU A 25 -2.08 -14.58 24.43
C LEU A 25 -2.95 -14.27 23.21
N THR A 26 -4.11 -14.91 23.08
CA THR A 26 -5.05 -14.62 22.00
C THR A 26 -5.63 -13.21 22.10
N PHE A 27 -5.91 -12.72 23.30
CA PHE A 27 -6.33 -11.34 23.52
C PHE A 27 -5.22 -10.33 23.21
N ILE A 28 -3.98 -10.61 23.60
CA ILE A 28 -2.82 -9.78 23.26
C ILE A 28 -2.58 -9.79 21.75
N ALA A 29 -2.68 -10.94 21.09
CA ALA A 29 -2.60 -11.06 19.63
C ALA A 29 -3.77 -10.36 18.94
N TYR A 30 -4.96 -10.33 19.52
CA TYR A 30 -6.10 -9.58 18.96
C TYR A 30 -5.95 -8.06 19.14
N LYS A 31 -5.45 -7.63 20.31
CA LYS A 31 -5.31 -6.22 20.67
C LYS A 31 -4.05 -5.57 20.09
N TYR A 32 -2.97 -6.33 19.95
CA TYR A 32 -1.66 -5.85 19.52
C TYR A 32 -1.10 -6.60 18.29
N GLY A 33 -1.70 -7.71 17.88
CA GLY A 33 -1.29 -8.43 16.67
C GLY A 33 -1.84 -7.75 15.44
N GLY A 34 -0.90 -7.33 14.58
CA GLY A 34 -1.17 -6.90 13.22
C GLY A 34 -1.67 -5.46 13.13
N ARG A 35 -0.75 -4.49 13.18
CA ARG A 35 -0.98 -3.29 12.36
C ARG A 35 -1.12 -3.78 10.93
N CYS A 36 -2.29 -3.57 10.32
CA CYS A 36 -2.49 -3.94 8.93
C CYS A 36 -1.44 -3.19 8.12
N GLN A 37 -0.57 -3.90 7.40
CA GLN A 37 0.44 -3.24 6.59
C GLN A 37 -0.20 -2.89 5.25
N CYS A 38 -0.29 -1.59 4.97
CA CYS A 38 -0.59 -1.10 3.64
C CYS A 38 0.68 -1.19 2.81
N TYR A 39 0.72 -2.10 1.84
CA TYR A 39 1.75 -2.09 0.81
C TYR A 39 1.25 -1.14 -0.29
N GLY A 40 1.49 0.16 -0.10
CA GLY A 40 0.96 1.26 -0.91
C GLY A 40 0.93 2.59 -0.15
N ILE A 41 0.01 3.49 -0.51
CA ILE A 41 -0.15 4.78 0.19
C ILE A 41 -1.17 4.63 1.32
N GLU A 42 -0.73 4.83 2.55
CA GLU A 42 -1.63 4.92 3.71
C GLU A 42 -1.93 6.39 4.01
N THR A 43 -3.21 6.79 3.92
CA THR A 43 -3.73 8.02 4.52
C THR A 43 -4.40 7.69 5.85
N SER A 44 -4.78 8.71 6.63
CA SER A 44 -5.29 8.56 8.01
C SER A 44 -6.41 7.54 8.20
N ASN A 45 -7.14 7.16 7.15
CA ASN A 45 -8.16 6.10 7.18
C ASN A 45 -8.21 5.22 5.91
N THR A 46 -7.30 5.37 4.94
CA THR A 46 -7.43 4.71 3.62
C THR A 46 -6.09 4.15 3.15
N CYS A 47 -6.08 2.89 2.72
CA CYS A 47 -4.93 2.26 2.08
C CYS A 47 -5.16 2.19 0.58
N TYR A 48 -4.31 2.86 -0.18
CA TYR A 48 -4.26 2.79 -1.63
C TYR A 48 -3.13 1.83 -2.02
N GLY A 49 -3.44 0.54 -2.05
CA GLY A 49 -2.48 -0.53 -2.31
C GLY A 49 -2.98 -1.90 -1.87
N ILE A 50 -2.04 -2.84 -1.70
CA ILE A 50 -2.37 -4.19 -1.20
C ILE A 50 -2.42 -4.13 0.32
N LYS A 51 -3.61 -4.23 0.88
CA LYS A 51 -3.79 -4.37 2.34
C LYS A 51 -3.55 -5.83 2.72
N THR A 52 -2.47 -6.11 3.44
CA THR A 52 -2.31 -7.45 4.03
C THR A 52 -3.30 -7.64 5.16
N MET A 53 -3.75 -8.87 5.32
CA MET A 53 -4.70 -9.20 6.36
C MET A 53 -4.09 -9.02 7.74
N CYS A 54 -4.84 -8.34 8.60
CA CYS A 54 -4.59 -8.30 10.03
C CYS A 54 -4.90 -9.73 10.52
N THR A 55 -3.89 -10.59 10.47
CA THR A 55 -3.85 -12.04 10.71
C THR A 55 -5.19 -12.75 10.97
N GLY A 56 -5.74 -13.40 9.94
CA GLY A 56 -6.85 -14.36 10.08
C GLY A 56 -7.61 -14.57 8.77
N LEU A 57 -7.32 -15.67 8.07
CA LEU A 57 -7.98 -16.21 6.86
C LEU A 57 -7.92 -15.33 5.60
N ALA A 58 -7.10 -15.75 4.62
CA ALA A 58 -6.93 -15.16 3.28
C ALA A 58 -8.21 -14.55 2.68
N PRO A 59 -8.16 -13.36 2.04
CA PRO A 59 -9.37 -12.75 1.51
C PRO A 59 -9.79 -13.53 0.26
N ASN A 60 -11.06 -13.87 0.22
CA ASN A 60 -11.74 -14.06 -1.04
C ASN A 60 -11.67 -12.73 -1.81
N ILE A 61 -10.94 -12.74 -2.93
CA ILE A 61 -10.61 -11.57 -3.76
C ILE A 61 -11.87 -10.85 -4.28
N ASN A 62 -13.07 -11.40 -4.09
CA ASN A 62 -14.34 -10.81 -4.52
C ASN A 62 -15.09 -9.97 -3.46
N LYS A 63 -14.56 -9.74 -2.25
CA LYS A 63 -15.25 -8.91 -1.23
C LYS A 63 -14.33 -7.98 -0.40
N ILE A 64 -13.33 -7.37 -1.04
CA ILE A 64 -12.75 -6.13 -0.49
C ILE A 64 -13.60 -4.98 -1.01
N GLY A 65 -14.11 -4.16 -0.09
CA GLY A 65 -14.99 -3.04 -0.39
C GLY A 65 -14.45 -2.20 -1.55
N ARG A 66 -15.29 -2.06 -2.56
CA ARG A 66 -15.29 -0.96 -3.52
C ARG A 66 -15.10 0.33 -2.72
N ASP A 67 -13.95 0.98 -2.87
CA ASP A 67 -13.77 2.44 -2.85
C ASP A 67 -12.32 2.74 -3.26
N THR A 68 -12.16 2.88 -4.59
CA THR A 68 -10.94 3.17 -5.36
C THR A 68 -9.88 2.06 -5.44
N VAL A 69 -10.19 1.03 -6.24
CA VAL A 69 -9.16 0.40 -7.07
C VAL A 69 -8.58 1.51 -7.94
N LEU A 70 -7.32 1.89 -7.72
CA LEU A 70 -6.61 2.76 -8.66
C LEU A 70 -6.39 1.91 -9.92
N ASP A 71 -7.05 2.29 -11.00
CA ASP A 71 -6.79 1.68 -12.30
C ASP A 71 -5.36 2.03 -12.75
N SER A 72 -4.79 1.21 -13.66
CA SER A 72 -3.54 1.54 -14.35
C SER A 72 -3.71 2.89 -15.06
N CYS A 73 -2.66 3.71 -15.07
CA CYS A 73 -2.73 5.01 -15.71
C CYS A 73 -2.89 4.81 -17.22
N ASP A 74 -3.85 5.52 -17.85
CA ASP A 74 -4.01 5.62 -19.31
C ASP A 74 -2.87 6.45 -19.95
N SER A 75 -1.63 6.20 -19.52
CA SER A 75 -0.43 6.81 -20.06
C SER A 75 -0.16 6.23 -21.45
N VAL A 76 0.01 7.10 -22.44
CA VAL A 76 0.56 6.67 -23.74
C VAL A 76 2.03 6.35 -23.51
N LYS A 77 2.33 5.05 -23.42
CA LYS A 77 3.69 4.55 -23.28
C LYS A 77 4.32 4.42 -24.65
N ASN A 78 5.31 5.25 -24.94
CA ASN A 78 6.36 4.91 -25.89
C ASN A 78 7.51 4.27 -25.12
N THR A 79 8.37 3.51 -25.80
CA THR A 79 9.58 2.91 -25.21
C THR A 79 10.43 3.92 -24.44
N ASP A 80 10.43 5.18 -24.88
CA ASP A 80 11.34 6.22 -24.38
C ASP A 80 10.63 7.33 -23.59
N SER A 81 9.29 7.30 -23.48
CA SER A 81 8.55 8.37 -22.80
C SER A 81 7.20 7.94 -22.28
N ILE A 82 6.80 8.50 -21.13
CA ILE A 82 5.42 8.46 -20.65
C ILE A 82 4.80 9.87 -20.72
N THR A 83 3.53 9.96 -21.08
CA THR A 83 2.77 11.22 -21.02
C THR A 83 1.73 11.13 -19.93
N ILE A 84 1.64 12.16 -19.08
CA ILE A 84 0.62 12.29 -18.03
C ILE A 84 -0.25 13.51 -18.34
N ASP A 85 -1.58 13.32 -18.32
CA ASP A 85 -2.56 14.40 -18.42
C ASP A 85 -2.95 14.91 -17.02
N PHE A 86 -2.36 16.04 -16.61
CA PHE A 86 -2.70 16.69 -15.35
C PHE A 86 -4.02 17.46 -15.40
N LYS A 87 -4.61 17.70 -16.58
CA LYS A 87 -5.91 18.34 -16.72
C LYS A 87 -7.03 17.41 -16.26
N GLU A 88 -6.98 16.15 -16.69
CA GLU A 88 -7.94 15.12 -16.26
C GLU A 88 -7.70 14.74 -14.80
N CYS A 89 -6.42 14.66 -14.38
CA CYS A 89 -6.05 14.34 -13.01
C CYS A 89 -6.67 13.01 -12.52
N LYS A 90 -6.76 12.04 -13.42
CA LYS A 90 -7.35 10.74 -13.12
C LYS A 90 -6.50 10.03 -12.05
N SER A 91 -7.14 9.60 -10.96
CA SER A 91 -6.45 8.86 -9.91
C SER A 91 -6.03 7.50 -10.46
N CYS A 92 -4.73 7.21 -10.47
CA CYS A 92 -4.18 5.96 -11.02
C CYS A 92 -2.83 5.62 -10.38
N ILE A 93 -2.43 4.36 -10.51
CA ILE A 93 -1.10 3.86 -10.11
C ILE A 93 -0.43 3.22 -11.31
N GLU A 94 0.87 3.46 -11.47
CA GLU A 94 1.62 2.88 -12.58
C GLU A 94 3.03 2.51 -12.14
N GLN A 95 3.53 1.41 -12.70
CA GLN A 95 4.91 0.98 -12.54
C GLN A 95 5.57 0.86 -13.92
N VAL A 96 6.64 1.62 -14.10
CA VAL A 96 7.45 1.63 -15.31
C VAL A 96 8.72 0.83 -15.04
N TYR A 97 8.84 -0.31 -15.72
CA TYR A 97 10.02 -1.17 -15.66
C TYR A 97 11.04 -0.72 -16.69
N VAL A 98 12.30 -0.63 -16.27
CA VAL A 98 13.44 -0.22 -17.11
C VAL A 98 14.61 -1.17 -16.91
N GLY A 99 15.65 -1.03 -17.73
CA GLY A 99 16.78 -1.97 -17.76
C GLY A 99 17.38 -2.29 -16.39
N PHE A 100 17.60 -1.27 -15.55
CA PHE A 100 18.23 -1.43 -14.23
C PHE A 100 17.28 -1.09 -13.07
N GLY A 101 15.97 -1.20 -13.22
CA GLY A 101 15.08 -0.89 -12.10
C GLY A 101 13.61 -0.69 -12.46
N SER A 102 12.89 -0.05 -11.55
CA SER A 102 11.54 0.40 -11.83
C SER A 102 11.22 1.70 -11.12
N THR A 103 10.34 2.48 -11.73
CA THR A 103 9.74 3.67 -11.12
C THR A 103 8.26 3.43 -10.94
N THR A 104 7.78 3.59 -9.71
CA THR A 104 6.36 3.60 -9.40
C THR A 104 5.92 5.03 -9.17
N TYR A 105 4.79 5.41 -9.75
CA TYR A 105 4.15 6.67 -9.45
C TYR A 105 2.65 6.49 -9.25
N VAL A 106 2.08 7.37 -8.45
CA VAL A 106 0.66 7.42 -8.14
C VAL A 106 0.18 8.84 -8.34
N ILE A 107 -0.92 8.98 -9.08
CA ILE A 107 -1.64 10.22 -9.25
C ILE A 107 -2.89 10.14 -8.38
N ILE A 108 -3.11 11.18 -7.57
CA ILE A 108 -4.31 11.33 -6.75
C ILE A 108 -4.98 12.62 -7.16
N ASN A 109 -6.24 12.53 -7.59
CA ASN A 109 -7.09 13.70 -7.75
C ASN A 109 -7.32 14.33 -6.37
N SER A 110 -6.65 15.45 -6.10
CA SER A 110 -6.76 16.11 -4.81
C SER A 110 -8.18 16.68 -4.65
N GLN A 111 -8.73 16.60 -3.44
CA GLN A 111 -9.99 17.30 -3.12
C GLN A 111 -9.86 18.83 -3.21
N LYS A 112 -8.62 19.35 -3.30
CA LYS A 112 -8.34 20.75 -3.63
C LYS A 112 -8.50 20.93 -5.15
N THR A 113 -9.60 21.58 -5.54
CA THR A 113 -10.20 21.58 -6.88
C THR A 113 -9.26 21.79 -8.09
N ASN A 114 -8.10 22.45 -7.92
CA ASN A 114 -7.21 22.83 -9.03
C ASN A 114 -5.83 22.14 -9.04
N TYR A 115 -5.59 21.15 -8.19
CA TYR A 115 -4.30 20.48 -8.12
C TYR A 115 -4.41 18.95 -8.22
N CYS A 116 -3.36 18.35 -8.75
CA CYS A 116 -3.08 16.92 -8.69
C CYS A 116 -1.96 16.67 -7.71
N GLU A 117 -2.08 15.63 -6.91
CA GLU A 117 -0.98 15.14 -6.11
C GLU A 117 -0.35 13.97 -6.85
N ILE A 118 0.95 14.08 -7.16
CA ILE A 118 1.73 12.97 -7.69
C ILE A 118 2.73 12.53 -6.62
N LYS A 119 2.77 11.23 -6.36
CA LYS A 119 3.80 10.61 -5.54
C LYS A 119 4.60 9.68 -6.42
N TYR A 120 5.91 9.72 -6.30
CA TYR A 120 6.75 8.79 -7.04
C TYR A 120 7.94 8.33 -6.21
N GLY A 121 8.44 7.17 -6.56
CA GLY A 121 9.60 6.54 -5.98
C GLY A 121 10.09 5.48 -6.96
N GLY A 122 11.36 5.17 -6.89
CA GLY A 122 11.93 4.14 -7.74
C GLY A 122 13.21 3.65 -7.11
N GLU A 123 13.54 2.40 -7.41
CA GLU A 123 14.82 1.83 -7.05
C GLU A 123 15.52 1.27 -8.29
N VAL A 124 16.84 1.47 -8.28
CA VAL A 124 17.78 0.80 -9.18
C VAL A 124 18.18 -0.50 -8.49
N GLU A 125 17.65 -1.62 -8.98
CA GLU A 125 18.01 -3.01 -8.62
C GLU A 125 18.06 -3.42 -7.13
N ASN A 126 17.33 -2.78 -6.20
CA ASN A 126 17.25 -3.31 -4.83
C ASN A 126 15.98 -4.17 -4.63
N PRO A 127 16.12 -5.50 -4.41
CA PRO A 127 14.97 -6.40 -4.24
C PRO A 127 14.25 -6.22 -2.89
N ASN A 128 14.82 -5.43 -1.97
CA ASN A 128 14.24 -5.13 -0.66
C ASN A 128 13.57 -3.76 -0.59
N TRP A 129 13.26 -3.13 -1.74
CA TRP A 129 12.51 -1.88 -1.73
C TRP A 129 11.21 -2.02 -0.92
N ASP A 130 10.96 -1.09 -0.02
CA ASP A 130 9.74 -1.06 0.80
C ASP A 130 8.53 -0.47 0.05
N GLY A 131 8.72 -0.03 -1.20
CA GLY A 131 7.70 0.63 -2.00
C GLY A 131 7.49 2.10 -1.66
N ALA A 132 8.40 2.73 -0.91
CA ALA A 132 8.26 4.13 -0.49
C ALA A 132 8.26 5.10 -1.67
N LEU A 133 7.16 5.84 -1.82
CA LEU A 133 7.01 6.96 -2.76
C LEU A 133 7.45 8.26 -2.07
N SER A 134 8.75 8.38 -1.83
CA SER A 134 9.34 9.44 -1.01
C SER A 134 9.18 10.84 -1.60
N SER A 135 8.97 10.95 -2.92
CA SER A 135 8.76 12.24 -3.58
C SER A 135 7.28 12.55 -3.69
N VAL A 136 6.87 13.73 -3.23
CA VAL A 136 5.48 14.21 -3.30
C VAL A 136 5.44 15.58 -3.96
N CYS A 137 4.63 15.72 -5.01
CA CYS A 137 4.49 16.97 -5.75
C CYS A 137 3.02 17.38 -5.90
N ILE A 138 2.78 18.69 -5.86
CA ILE A 138 1.44 19.28 -5.99
C ILE A 138 1.39 20.06 -7.31
N ILE A 139 0.87 19.41 -8.34
CA ILE A 139 0.88 19.89 -9.72
C ILE A 139 -0.42 20.66 -10.01
N PRO A 140 -0.38 21.85 -10.60
CA PRO A 140 -1.61 22.54 -11.00
C PRO A 140 -2.22 21.89 -12.26
N LYS A 141 -3.55 21.72 -12.30
CA LYS A 141 -4.26 21.07 -13.43
C LYS A 141 -4.12 21.81 -14.76
N ASN A 142 -3.76 23.10 -14.72
CA ASN A 142 -3.53 23.91 -15.92
C ASN A 142 -2.18 23.60 -16.63
N LEU A 143 -1.34 22.75 -16.03
CA LEU A 143 -0.09 22.29 -16.65
C LEU A 143 -0.37 21.42 -17.89
N GLY A 144 -1.52 20.76 -17.95
CA GLY A 144 -1.94 19.95 -19.09
C GLY A 144 -1.13 18.66 -19.24
N ASN A 145 -0.78 18.33 -20.48
CA ASN A 145 -0.01 17.13 -20.81
C ASN A 145 1.49 17.38 -20.64
N VAL A 146 2.15 16.54 -19.86
CA VAL A 146 3.60 16.58 -19.70
C VAL A 146 4.19 15.23 -20.06
N ALA A 147 5.19 15.25 -20.93
CA ALA A 147 5.98 14.09 -21.28
C ALA A 147 7.19 13.98 -20.34
N PHE A 148 7.46 12.77 -19.89
CA PHE A 148 8.61 12.41 -19.07
C PHE A 148 9.45 11.38 -19.81
N GLU A 149 10.76 11.59 -19.82
CA GLU A 149 11.70 10.66 -20.43
C GLU A 149 11.82 9.38 -19.59
N VAL A 150 11.81 8.23 -20.26
CA VAL A 150 12.11 6.94 -19.64
C VAL A 150 13.59 6.65 -19.86
N THR A 151 14.36 6.72 -18.79
CA THR A 151 15.81 6.44 -18.79
C THR A 151 16.07 4.99 -18.37
N ASN A 152 17.32 4.54 -18.50
CA ASN A 152 17.74 3.22 -18.02
C ASN A 152 17.56 3.00 -16.50
N TYR A 153 17.41 4.09 -15.74
CA TYR A 153 17.30 4.10 -14.28
C TYR A 153 15.88 4.39 -13.77
N GLY A 154 14.99 4.86 -14.66
CA GLY A 154 13.61 5.16 -14.30
C GLY A 154 13.03 6.32 -15.12
N VAL A 155 11.87 6.79 -14.69
CA VAL A 155 11.21 7.96 -15.27
C VAL A 155 11.84 9.25 -14.72
N ASP A 156 12.24 10.16 -15.61
CA ASP A 156 12.74 11.47 -15.20
C ASP A 156 11.60 12.44 -14.90
N PHE A 157 11.33 12.68 -13.61
CA PHE A 157 10.36 13.66 -13.12
C PHE A 157 10.92 15.09 -13.00
N SER A 158 12.10 15.39 -13.54
CA SER A 158 12.68 16.73 -13.56
C SER A 158 11.73 17.84 -14.08
N PRO A 159 10.85 17.62 -15.09
CA PRO A 159 9.95 18.66 -15.58
C PRO A 159 8.95 19.20 -14.55
N ILE A 160 8.66 18.40 -13.50
CA ILE A 160 7.73 18.78 -12.43
C ILE A 160 8.41 19.10 -11.12
N ARG A 161 9.75 19.09 -11.07
CA ARG A 161 10.53 19.22 -9.84
C ARG A 161 10.23 20.49 -9.04
N GLN A 162 9.88 21.59 -9.73
CA GLN A 162 9.48 22.86 -9.11
C GLN A 162 8.19 22.77 -8.27
N TYR A 163 7.41 21.71 -8.43
CA TYR A 163 6.17 21.46 -7.68
C TYR A 163 6.33 20.44 -6.54
N CYS A 164 7.54 19.92 -6.35
CA CYS A 164 7.85 18.87 -5.38
C CYS A 164 8.40 19.45 -4.07
N LYS A 165 8.19 18.74 -2.96
CA LYS A 165 8.77 19.03 -1.65
C LYS A 165 9.86 18.03 -1.28
#